data_AF-A0A5M8FT33-F1
#
_entry.id   AF-A0A5M8FT33-F1
#
_cell.length_a   1.000
_cell.length_b   1.000
_cell.length_c   1.000
_cell.angle_alpha   90.00
_cell.angle_beta   90.00
_cell.angle_gamma   90.00
#
_symmetry.space_group_name_H-M   'P 1'
#
loop_
_entity.id
_entity.type
_entity.pdbx_description
1 polymer ?
#
loop_
_entity_poly.entity_id
_entity_poly.type
_entity_poly.pdbx_seq_one_letter_code
_entity_poly.pdbx_strand_id
1 'polypeptide(L)'
;MELAEAIRQLVPLQMRMPDPKHPLTLRTHCVAEVFLVGTSHGQAVVWLDPFWCRPDAGASSHIAYAMPRFDPERARWIDQDPRYGPHCHAYQKPVVFERLEGGSGPWREHQAWQMWRARLGAA
;
A
#
# COMPACT_ATOMS: atom_id res chain seq x y z
N MET A 1 3.27 1.85 -17.27
CA MET A 1 2.81 0.55 -16.73
C MET A 1 1.66 0.84 -15.78
N GLU A 2 0.52 0.20 -15.95
CA GLU A 2 -0.62 0.39 -15.04
C GLU A 2 -0.34 -0.20 -13.66
N LEU A 3 -0.91 0.37 -12.60
CA LEU A 3 -0.71 -0.14 -11.23
C LEU A 3 -1.17 -1.60 -11.12
N ALA A 4 -2.27 -1.92 -11.79
CA ALA A 4 -2.81 -3.27 -11.82
C ALA A 4 -1.81 -4.29 -12.39
N GLU A 5 -1.02 -3.86 -13.38
CA GLU A 5 0.02 -4.69 -13.97
C GLU A 5 1.22 -4.85 -13.03
N ALA A 6 1.60 -3.77 -12.32
CA ALA A 6 2.62 -3.83 -11.26
C ALA A 6 2.26 -4.87 -10.19
N ILE A 7 1.00 -4.85 -9.74
CA ILE A 7 0.49 -5.77 -8.71
C ILE A 7 0.52 -7.22 -9.21
N ARG A 8 0.05 -7.47 -10.44
CA ARG A 8 0.06 -8.83 -11.02
C ARG A 8 1.47 -9.40 -11.18
N GLN A 9 2.44 -8.54 -11.46
CA GLN A 9 3.86 -8.91 -11.56
C GLN A 9 4.56 -8.98 -10.20
N LEU A 10 3.82 -8.86 -9.09
CA LEU A 10 4.35 -8.89 -7.72
C LEU A 10 5.47 -7.87 -7.49
N VAL A 11 5.38 -6.70 -8.14
CA VAL A 11 6.34 -5.62 -7.94
C VAL A 11 6.26 -5.15 -6.48
N PRO A 12 7.38 -5.09 -5.73
CA PRO A 12 7.37 -4.51 -4.40
C PRO A 12 7.00 -3.03 -4.45
N LEU A 13 5.99 -2.62 -3.69
CA LEU A 13 5.45 -1.26 -3.68
C LEU A 13 5.60 -0.63 -2.29
N GLN A 14 5.81 0.69 -2.26
CA GLN A 14 5.64 1.51 -1.08
C GLN A 14 4.44 2.44 -1.28
N MET A 15 3.76 2.76 -0.19
CA MET A 15 2.70 3.76 -0.19
C MET A 15 3.21 5.04 0.47
N ARG A 16 2.77 6.18 -0.03
CA ARG A 16 3.01 7.48 0.59
C ARG A 16 1.71 8.23 0.74
N MET A 17 1.51 8.78 1.92
CA MET A 17 0.31 9.53 2.28
C MET A 17 0.74 10.82 2.99
N PRO A 18 -0.09 11.87 2.99
CA PRO A 18 0.23 13.09 3.70
C PRO A 18 0.38 12.83 5.20
N ASP A 19 1.36 13.47 5.82
CA ASP A 19 1.50 13.50 7.28
C ASP A 19 0.33 14.30 7.87
N PRO A 20 -0.50 13.70 8.75
CA PRO A 20 -1.62 14.41 9.38
C PRO A 20 -1.20 15.70 10.10
N LYS A 21 0.04 15.78 10.58
CA LYS A 21 0.60 16.97 11.23
C LYS A 21 1.21 17.97 10.25
N HIS A 22 1.63 17.50 9.07
CA HIS A 22 2.26 18.32 8.03
C HIS A 22 1.68 17.94 6.65
N PRO A 23 0.46 18.40 6.29
CA PRO A 23 -0.29 17.90 5.14
C PRO A 23 0.38 18.08 3.77
N LEU A 24 1.40 18.95 3.68
CA LEU A 24 2.19 19.16 2.46
C LEU A 24 3.34 18.15 2.31
N THR A 25 3.59 17.34 3.34
CA THR A 25 4.68 16.37 3.39
C THR A 25 4.12 14.96 3.24
N LEU A 26 4.66 14.20 2.29
CA LEU A 26 4.32 12.79 2.12
C LEU A 26 5.20 11.92 3.02
N ARG A 27 4.57 11.25 3.99
CA ARG A 27 5.19 10.22 4.82
C ARG A 27 5.15 8.87 4.11
N THR A 28 6.24 8.13 4.22
CA THR A 28 6.29 6.74 3.73
C THR A 28 5.56 5.81 4.70
N HIS A 29 4.63 5.05 4.14
CA HIS A 29 3.94 3.95 4.78
C HIS A 29 4.42 2.66 4.14
N CYS A 30 5.10 1.85 4.93
CA CYS A 30 5.57 0.55 4.50
C CYS A 30 4.35 -0.33 4.27
N VAL A 31 4.27 -0.93 3.09
CA VAL A 31 3.21 -1.86 2.72
C VAL A 31 3.88 -3.20 2.44
N ALA A 32 3.39 -4.24 3.09
CA ALA A 32 3.82 -5.61 2.86
C ALA A 32 3.41 -6.08 1.46
N GLU A 33 2.13 -5.91 1.14
CA GLU A 33 1.50 -6.39 -0.09
C GLU A 33 0.35 -5.47 -0.52
N VAL A 34 0.16 -5.37 -1.84
CA VAL A 34 -0.95 -4.63 -2.46
C VAL A 34 -1.71 -5.59 -3.36
N PHE A 35 -3.04 -5.55 -3.30
CA PHE A 35 -3.95 -6.42 -4.04
C PHE A 35 -4.97 -5.60 -4.81
N LEU A 36 -5.48 -6.20 -5.87
CA LEU A 36 -6.70 -5.75 -6.53
C LEU A 36 -7.85 -6.63 -6.09
N VAL A 37 -8.95 -6.03 -5.64
CA VAL A 37 -10.17 -6.76 -5.30
C VAL A 37 -11.35 -6.20 -6.10
N GLY A 38 -12.25 -7.07 -6.53
CA GLY A 38 -13.55 -6.68 -7.07
C GLY A 38 -14.53 -6.45 -5.94
N THR A 39 -15.25 -5.33 -5.97
CA THR A 39 -16.30 -5.00 -4.99
C THR A 39 -17.60 -4.67 -5.72
N SER A 40 -18.72 -4.62 -4.98
CA SER A 40 -20.01 -4.14 -5.51
C SER A 40 -19.96 -2.72 -6.07
N HIS A 41 -18.92 -1.94 -5.72
CA HIS A 41 -18.70 -0.56 -6.17
C HIS A 41 -17.60 -0.43 -7.24
N GLY A 42 -17.03 -1.54 -7.72
CA GLY A 42 -15.95 -1.57 -8.71
C GLY A 42 -14.64 -2.17 -8.18
N GLN A 43 -13.55 -2.02 -8.94
CA GLN A 43 -12.22 -2.46 -8.50
C GLN A 43 -11.70 -1.57 -7.36
N ALA A 44 -11.09 -2.18 -6.36
CA ALA A 44 -10.44 -1.49 -5.24
C ALA A 44 -9.00 -1.98 -5.08
N VAL A 45 -8.17 -1.12 -4.49
CA VAL A 45 -6.79 -1.42 -4.14
C VAL A 45 -6.74 -1.63 -2.62
N VAL A 46 -6.33 -2.82 -2.20
CA VAL A 46 -6.20 -3.18 -0.78
C VAL A 46 -4.72 -3.37 -0.48
N TRP A 47 -4.27 -2.95 0.69
CA TRP A 47 -2.90 -3.23 1.12
C TRP A 47 -2.83 -3.75 2.55
N LEU A 48 -1.73 -4.43 2.82
CA LEU A 48 -1.39 -4.95 4.14
C LEU A 48 -0.15 -4.22 4.68
N ASP A 49 -0.19 -3.81 5.94
CA ASP A 49 0.98 -3.23 6.60
C ASP A 49 1.91 -4.34 7.12
N PRO A 50 3.25 -4.15 7.11
CA PRO A 50 4.22 -5.21 7.43
C PRO A 50 4.27 -5.66 8.89
N PHE A 51 3.63 -4.96 9.83
CA PHE A 51 3.75 -5.25 11.27
C PHE A 51 2.42 -5.55 11.97
N TRP A 52 1.51 -6.26 11.31
CA TRP A 52 0.29 -6.76 11.92
C TRP A 52 0.54 -7.89 12.97
N CYS A 53 1.78 -8.36 13.15
CA CYS A 53 2.08 -9.39 14.16
C CYS A 53 2.16 -8.86 15.61
N ARG A 54 1.45 -7.78 15.98
CA ARG A 54 1.19 -7.46 17.38
C ARG A 54 -0.21 -7.97 17.74
N PRO A 55 -0.36 -8.94 18.65
CA PRO A 55 -1.65 -9.54 19.02
C PRO A 55 -2.72 -8.52 19.44
N ASP A 56 -2.28 -7.33 19.84
CA ASP A 56 -3.12 -6.28 20.44
C ASP A 56 -3.54 -5.21 19.41
N ALA A 57 -3.00 -5.24 18.19
CA ALA A 57 -3.40 -4.35 17.11
C ALA A 57 -4.61 -4.97 16.41
N GLY A 58 -5.80 -4.49 16.76
CA GLY A 58 -7.04 -4.87 16.09
C GLY A 58 -6.85 -4.87 14.57
N ALA A 59 -7.40 -5.89 13.91
CA ALA A 59 -7.29 -6.14 12.47
C ALA A 59 -7.57 -4.88 11.62
N SER A 60 -6.54 -4.10 11.29
CA SER A 60 -6.68 -2.91 10.47
C SER A 60 -6.35 -3.26 9.02
N SER A 61 -7.33 -3.81 8.30
CA SER A 61 -7.29 -3.85 6.85
C SER A 61 -7.68 -2.48 6.31
N HIS A 62 -6.82 -1.89 5.48
CA HIS A 62 -7.10 -0.61 4.84
C HIS A 62 -7.57 -0.85 3.40
N ILE A 63 -8.81 -0.49 3.12
CA ILE A 63 -9.40 -0.55 1.77
C ILE A 63 -9.48 0.87 1.23
N ALA A 64 -8.71 1.18 0.18
CA ALA A 64 -9.00 2.34 -0.65
C ALA A 64 -9.65 1.87 -1.96
N TYR A 65 -10.84 2.37 -2.23
CA TYR A 65 -11.39 2.39 -3.58
C TYR A 65 -10.64 3.48 -4.32
N ALA A 66 -9.60 3.06 -5.01
CA ALA A 66 -8.64 3.94 -5.62
C ALA A 66 -8.49 3.63 -7.11
N MET A 67 -8.48 4.66 -7.95
CA MET A 67 -8.13 4.60 -9.37
C MET A 67 -6.86 5.43 -9.61
N PRO A 68 -5.72 5.03 -9.04
CA PRO A 68 -4.51 5.82 -9.12
C PRO A 68 -4.02 5.89 -10.56
N ARG A 69 -3.75 7.10 -11.04
CA ARG A 69 -3.25 7.34 -12.40
C ARG A 69 -1.73 7.31 -12.40
N PHE A 70 -1.14 6.69 -13.41
CA PHE A 70 0.31 6.69 -13.58
C PHE A 70 0.81 8.09 -13.96
N ASP A 71 1.75 8.59 -13.17
CA ASP A 71 2.52 9.81 -13.39
C ASP A 71 3.92 9.40 -13.92
N PRO A 72 4.17 9.54 -15.23
CA PRO A 72 5.40 9.08 -15.85
C PRO A 72 6.62 9.93 -15.48
N GLU A 73 6.44 11.22 -15.16
CA GLU A 73 7.56 12.11 -14.81
C GLU A 73 8.19 11.72 -13.48
N ARG A 74 7.37 11.21 -12.56
CA ARG A 74 7.80 10.81 -11.22
C ARG A 74 7.78 9.30 -10.99
N ALA A 75 7.52 8.53 -12.05
CA ALA A 75 7.46 7.07 -12.05
C ALA A 75 6.60 6.47 -10.92
N ARG A 76 5.41 7.03 -10.69
CA ARG A 76 4.54 6.70 -9.56
C ARG A 76 3.07 6.68 -9.95
N TRP A 77 2.23 6.07 -9.13
CA TRP A 77 0.78 6.09 -9.31
C TRP A 77 0.15 6.97 -8.24
N ILE A 78 -0.72 7.91 -8.63
CA ILE A 78 -1.30 8.90 -7.73
C ILE A 78 -2.81 8.77 -7.77
N ASP A 79 -3.41 8.55 -6.60
CA ASP A 79 -4.84 8.77 -6.40
C ASP A 79 -5.08 10.12 -5.71
N GLN A 80 -5.76 11.01 -6.43
CA GLN A 80 -6.15 12.33 -5.96
C GLN A 80 -7.51 12.32 -5.23
N ASP A 81 -8.32 11.28 -5.40
CA ASP A 81 -9.64 11.12 -4.80
C ASP A 81 -9.87 9.69 -4.24
N PRO A 82 -8.98 9.18 -3.36
CA PRO A 82 -9.17 7.87 -2.75
C PRO A 82 -10.44 7.89 -1.90
N ARG A 83 -11.30 6.89 -2.08
CA ARG A 83 -12.46 6.65 -1.20
C ARG A 83 -12.12 5.50 -0.27
N TYR A 84 -12.59 5.58 0.97
CA TYR A 84 -12.26 4.58 2.00
C TYR A 84 -13.51 3.81 2.40
N GLY A 85 -13.35 2.50 2.64
CA GLY A 85 -14.45 1.65 3.11
C GLY A 85 -14.90 1.97 4.53
N PRO A 86 -16.06 1.42 4.96
CA PRO A 86 -16.48 1.51 6.35
C PRO A 86 -15.39 0.95 7.27
N HIS A 87 -15.16 1.61 8.41
CA HIS A 87 -14.09 1.31 9.39
C HIS A 87 -12.64 1.54 8.91
N CYS A 88 -12.43 2.07 7.71
CA CYS A 88 -11.11 2.53 7.29
C CYS A 88 -10.83 3.91 7.88
N HIS A 89 -9.59 4.16 8.28
CA HIS A 89 -9.13 5.52 8.57
C HIS A 89 -9.17 6.34 7.28
N ALA A 90 -9.93 7.43 7.27
CA ALA A 90 -9.92 8.38 6.17
C ALA A 90 -8.55 9.06 6.14
N TYR A 91 -7.69 8.67 5.20
CA TYR A 91 -6.40 9.31 5.02
C TYR A 91 -6.57 10.62 4.25
N GLN A 92 -5.63 11.54 4.48
CA GLN A 92 -5.52 12.74 3.67
C GLN A 92 -5.08 12.37 2.25
N LYS A 93 -5.49 13.19 1.28
CA LYS A 93 -5.20 13.02 -0.15
C LYS A 93 -3.92 13.79 -0.51
N PRO A 94 -3.09 13.34 -1.46
CA PRO A 94 -3.26 12.15 -2.30
C PRO A 94 -2.69 10.88 -1.68
N VAL A 95 -3.15 9.71 -2.14
CA VAL A 95 -2.46 8.43 -1.91
C VAL A 95 -1.53 8.19 -3.08
N VAL A 96 -0.26 7.90 -2.80
CA VAL A 96 0.76 7.67 -3.82
C VAL A 96 1.34 6.27 -3.66
N PHE A 97 1.41 5.51 -4.75
CA PHE A 97 2.14 4.26 -4.84
C PHE A 97 3.40 4.47 -5.65
N GLU A 98 4.52 3.97 -5.13
CA GLU A 98 5.83 4.01 -5.78
C GLU A 98 6.43 2.60 -5.75
N ARG A 99 7.32 2.30 -6.69
CA ARG A 99 8.12 1.10 -6.58
C ARG A 99 9.00 1.22 -5.34
N LEU A 100 9.08 0.13 -4.58
CA LEU A 100 9.92 0.09 -3.40
C LEU A 100 11.39 0.04 -3.82
N GLU A 101 12.17 1.02 -3.36
CA GLU A 101 13.58 1.13 -3.71
C GLU A 101 14.44 0.13 -2.93
N GLY A 102 15.29 -0.60 -3.64
CA GLY A 102 16.22 -1.56 -3.04
C GLY A 102 17.18 -0.89 -2.04
N GLY A 103 17.37 -1.51 -0.88
CA GLY A 103 18.27 -1.01 0.17
C GLY A 103 17.67 0.09 1.06
N SER A 104 16.47 0.58 0.76
CA SER A 104 15.74 1.51 1.64
C SER A 104 15.36 0.87 2.98
N GLY A 105 15.00 1.68 3.98
CA GLY A 105 14.41 1.19 5.23
C GLY A 105 13.20 0.27 5.00
N PRO A 106 12.17 0.72 4.25
CA PRO A 106 11.00 -0.08 3.92
C PRO A 106 11.31 -1.36 3.12
N TRP A 107 12.38 -1.38 2.32
CA TRP A 107 12.84 -2.61 1.64
C TRP A 107 13.25 -3.71 2.62
N ARG A 108 13.94 -3.36 3.72
CA ARG A 108 14.33 -4.33 4.75
C ARG A 108 13.10 -4.90 5.47
N GLU A 109 12.08 -4.08 5.72
CA GLU A 109 10.82 -4.53 6.32
C GLU A 109 10.06 -5.46 5.39
N HIS A 110 10.00 -5.13 4.10
CA HIS A 110 9.41 -6.00 3.08
C HIS A 110 10.16 -7.35 3.00
N GLN A 111 11.49 -7.35 3.03
CA GLN A 111 12.28 -8.59 3.06
C GLN A 111 11.97 -9.43 4.31
N ALA A 112 11.89 -8.81 5.49
CA ALA A 112 11.54 -9.50 6.73
C ALA A 112 10.14 -10.15 6.65
N TRP A 113 9.17 -9.44 6.08
CA TRP A 113 7.83 -9.98 5.79
C TRP A 113 7.88 -11.20 4.86
N GLN A 114 8.59 -11.09 3.72
CA GLN A 114 8.72 -12.19 2.77
C GLN A 114 9.37 -13.44 3.40
N MET A 115 10.38 -13.25 4.24
CA MET A 115 11.02 -14.34 4.99
C MET A 115 10.07 -14.99 5.99
N TRP A 116 9.29 -14.21 6.73
CA TRP A 116 8.30 -14.73 7.67
C TRP A 116 7.20 -15.52 6.95
N ARG A 117 6.67 -14.99 5.84
CA ARG A 117 5.64 -15.65 5.03
C ARG A 117 6.11 -16.98 4.46
N ALA A 118 7.34 -17.03 3.95
CA ALA A 118 7.94 -18.26 3.45
C ALA A 118 8.06 -19.35 4.54
N ARG A 119 8.26 -18.96 5.81
CA ARG A 119 8.30 -19.91 6.93
C ARG A 119 6.92 -20.47 7.27
N LEU A 120 5.85 -19.69 7.13
CA LEU A 120 4.49 -20.18 7.35
C LEU A 120 4.01 -21.14 6.25
N GLY A 121 4.41 -20.93 5.00
CA GLY A 121 4.05 -21.83 3.89
C GLY A 121 4.86 -23.13 3.84
N ALA A 122 5.86 -23.29 4.70
CA ALA A 122 6.68 -24.48 4.83
C ALA A 122 6.25 -25.39 6.01
N ALA A 123 5.21 -25.00 6.74
CA ALA A 123 4.58 -25.76 7.83
C ALA A 123 3.24 -26.33 7.37
#